data_AF-F7T2Z2-F1
#
_entry.id   AF-F7T2Z2-F1
#
_cell.length_a   1.000
_cell.length_b   1.000
_cell.length_c   1.000
_cell.angle_alpha   90.00
_cell.angle_beta   90.00
_cell.angle_gamma   90.00
#
_symmetry.space_group_name_H-M   'P 1'
#
loop_
_entity.id
_entity.type
_entity.pdbx_description
1 polymer ?
#
loop_
_entity_poly.entity_id
_entity_poly.type
_entity_poly.pdbx_seq_one_letter_code
_entity_poly.pdbx_strand_id
1 'polypeptide(L)'
;MMRSYALAVLLALTSPAALAGVTGKYIKQGGELIVKESQQGVQFAFNSNVGAHACSLGEDEPLFARPIDGTRAAWTSEDPADQCVVLLNFSNRAVQVTTKGCDSYCGMNAAGSMAGKYSQK
;
A
#
# COMPACT_ATOMS: atom_id res chain seq x y z
N MET A 1 27.98 -6.69 -52.23
CA MET A 1 26.88 -5.88 -51.63
C MET A 1 26.15 -6.77 -50.64
N MET A 2 26.38 -6.61 -49.33
CA MET A 2 25.63 -7.34 -48.30
C MET A 2 24.85 -6.34 -47.47
N ARG A 3 23.52 -6.40 -47.56
CA ARG A 3 22.60 -5.50 -46.88
C ARG A 3 22.55 -5.83 -45.39
N SER A 4 22.83 -4.82 -44.57
CA SER A 4 22.63 -4.82 -43.13
C SER A 4 21.19 -5.16 -42.76
N TYR A 5 21.02 -6.01 -41.75
CA TYR A 5 19.80 -6.06 -40.95
C TYR A 5 20.20 -5.97 -39.47
N ALA A 6 20.31 -4.75 -38.97
CA ALA A 6 20.34 -4.51 -37.53
C ALA A 6 18.92 -4.74 -36.99
N LEU A 7 18.70 -5.87 -36.32
CA LEU A 7 17.50 -6.07 -35.51
C LEU A 7 17.57 -5.14 -34.30
N ALA A 8 16.85 -4.03 -34.35
CA ALA A 8 16.59 -3.20 -33.18
C ALA A 8 15.52 -3.89 -32.32
N VAL A 9 15.94 -4.55 -31.25
CA VAL A 9 15.03 -5.04 -30.20
C VAL A 9 14.61 -3.83 -29.36
N LEU A 10 13.43 -3.28 -29.65
CA LEU A 10 12.76 -2.32 -28.77
C LEU A 10 12.30 -3.07 -27.51
N LEU A 11 13.15 -3.10 -26.48
CA LEU A 11 12.74 -3.40 -25.12
C LEU A 11 11.74 -2.31 -24.71
N ALA A 12 10.45 -2.60 -24.82
CA ALA A 12 9.42 -1.80 -24.19
C ALA A 12 9.69 -1.83 -22.68
N LEU A 13 10.29 -0.75 -22.16
CA LEU A 13 10.36 -0.48 -20.74
C LEU A 13 8.91 -0.32 -20.27
N THR A 14 8.27 -1.42 -19.89
CA THR A 14 7.02 -1.35 -19.13
C THR A 14 7.40 -0.81 -17.76
N SER A 15 7.44 0.51 -17.64
CA SER A 15 7.59 1.17 -16.36
C SER A 15 6.54 0.60 -15.42
N PRO A 16 6.90 0.17 -14.19
CA PRO A 16 5.89 -0.19 -13.21
C PRO A 16 4.93 0.97 -13.13
N ALA A 17 3.63 0.69 -13.31
CA ALA A 17 2.60 1.71 -13.33
C ALA A 17 2.73 2.54 -12.05
N ALA A 18 3.21 3.78 -12.20
CA ALA A 18 3.53 4.62 -11.07
C ALA A 18 2.23 5.10 -10.44
N LEU A 19 2.12 4.95 -9.12
CA LEU A 19 1.02 5.49 -8.31
C LEU A 19 1.24 6.98 -8.07
N ALA A 20 1.35 7.76 -9.14
CA ALA A 20 1.64 9.19 -9.05
C ALA A 20 0.48 9.94 -8.38
N GLY A 21 0.80 10.81 -7.41
CA GLY A 21 -0.17 11.68 -6.75
C GLY A 21 -1.01 11.00 -5.66
N VAL A 22 -0.55 9.87 -5.11
CA VAL A 22 -1.20 9.19 -3.98
C VAL A 22 -0.66 9.63 -2.62
N THR A 23 0.39 10.45 -2.59
CA THR A 23 0.93 11.00 -1.35
C THR A 23 -0.12 11.85 -0.63
N GLY A 24 -0.40 11.53 0.63
CA GLY A 24 -1.40 12.24 1.40
C GLY A 24 -1.75 11.59 2.73
N LYS A 25 -2.60 12.29 3.47
CA LYS A 25 -3.24 11.81 4.69
C LYS A 25 -4.69 11.51 4.38
N TYR A 26 -5.12 10.29 4.68
CA TYR A 26 -6.47 9.80 4.45
C TYR A 26 -7.10 9.41 5.78
N ILE A 27 -8.38 9.70 5.95
CA ILE A 27 -9.08 9.51 7.22
C ILE A 27 -10.39 8.75 7.00
N LYS A 28 -10.69 7.86 7.95
CA LYS A 28 -12.01 7.29 8.18
C LYS A 28 -12.37 7.47 9.66
N GLN A 29 -13.60 7.13 10.03
CA GLN A 29 -13.96 7.09 11.45
C GLN A 29 -13.06 6.11 12.22
N GLY A 30 -12.35 6.61 13.23
CA GLY A 30 -11.45 5.80 14.07
C GLY A 30 -10.20 5.32 13.37
N GLY A 31 -9.78 5.95 12.26
CA GLY A 31 -8.56 5.57 11.57
C GLY A 31 -7.98 6.64 10.66
N GLU A 32 -6.66 6.68 10.64
CA GLU A 32 -5.81 7.49 9.78
C GLU A 32 -4.87 6.58 8.99
N LEU A 33 -4.66 6.94 7.72
CA LEU A 33 -3.72 6.31 6.81
C LEU A 33 -2.84 7.43 6.23
N ILE A 34 -1.54 7.33 6.46
CA ILE A 34 -0.54 8.20 5.84
C ILE A 34 0.08 7.43 4.68
N VAL A 35 0.15 8.06 3.51
CA VAL A 35 0.73 7.49 2.29
C VAL A 35 1.79 8.44 1.76
N LYS A 36 2.94 7.90 1.37
CA LYS A 36 4.00 8.64 0.66
C LYS A 36 4.50 7.81 -0.51
N GLU A 37 4.62 8.45 -1.67
CA GLU A 37 5.33 7.87 -2.81
C GLU A 37 6.82 7.75 -2.48
N SER A 38 7.41 6.61 -2.87
CA SER A 38 8.82 6.31 -2.69
C SER A 38 9.35 5.56 -3.91
N GLN A 39 10.66 5.60 -4.12
CA GLN A 39 11.31 4.76 -5.14
C GLN A 39 11.14 3.26 -4.86
N GLN A 40 10.87 2.88 -3.61
CA GLN A 40 10.64 1.50 -3.19
C GLN A 40 9.18 1.04 -3.34
N GLY A 41 8.28 1.95 -3.75
CA GLY A 41 6.85 1.70 -3.85
C GLY A 41 6.05 2.76 -3.10
N VAL A 42 5.03 2.33 -2.37
CA VAL A 42 4.19 3.23 -1.57
C VAL A 42 4.49 3.00 -0.09
N GLN A 43 5.13 3.98 0.54
CA GLN A 43 5.27 3.98 1.98
C GLN A 43 3.90 4.26 2.61
N PHE A 44 3.53 3.48 3.63
CA PHE A 44 2.27 3.69 4.33
C PHE A 44 2.41 3.47 5.84
N ALA A 45 1.52 4.11 6.59
CA ALA A 45 1.34 3.89 8.02
C ALA A 45 -0.14 4.03 8.39
N PHE A 46 -0.63 3.15 9.26
CA PHE A 46 -1.95 3.24 9.87
C PHE A 46 -1.85 3.68 11.33
N ASN A 47 -2.82 4.50 11.73
CA ASN A 47 -3.17 4.74 13.12
C ASN A 47 -4.68 4.56 13.25
N SER A 48 -5.12 3.47 13.86
CA SER A 48 -6.53 3.09 13.97
C SER A 48 -6.89 2.77 15.42
N ASN A 49 -8.18 2.50 15.69
CA ASN A 49 -8.61 2.06 17.01
C ASN A 49 -9.22 0.66 16.97
N VAL A 50 -8.78 -0.22 17.86
CA VAL A 50 -9.46 -1.47 18.22
C VAL A 50 -10.21 -1.23 19.53
N GLY A 51 -11.52 -0.95 19.42
CA GLY A 51 -12.31 -0.48 20.56
C GLY A 51 -11.79 0.87 21.07
N ALA A 52 -11.32 0.91 22.32
CA ALA A 52 -10.74 2.10 22.95
C ALA A 52 -9.20 2.18 22.87
N HIS A 53 -8.56 1.17 22.28
CA HIS A 53 -7.10 1.09 22.20
C HIS A 53 -6.61 1.52 20.82
N ALA A 54 -5.55 2.33 20.79
CA ALA A 54 -4.86 2.66 19.54
C ALA A 54 -4.20 1.40 18.96
N CYS A 55 -4.19 1.33 17.63
CA CYS A 55 -3.56 0.29 16.85
C CYS A 55 -2.83 0.92 15.68
N SER A 56 -1.50 0.83 15.73
CA SER A 56 -0.63 1.39 14.71
C SER A 56 0.07 0.29 13.94
N LEU A 57 0.23 0.50 12.63
CA LEU A 57 1.01 -0.35 11.74
C LEU A 57 1.87 0.55 10.85
N GLY A 58 3.18 0.41 10.94
CA GLY A 58 4.12 1.18 10.14
C GLY A 58 4.40 2.62 10.61
N GLU A 59 3.99 2.99 11.82
CA GLU A 59 4.34 4.30 12.43
C GLU A 59 5.80 4.36 12.87
N ASP A 60 6.30 3.33 13.57
CA ASP A 60 7.68 3.27 14.06
C ASP A 60 8.66 2.87 12.95
N GLU A 61 8.26 1.90 12.12
CA GLU A 61 9.06 1.36 11.02
C GLU A 61 8.33 1.53 9.68
N PRO A 62 8.92 2.24 8.70
CA PRO A 62 8.30 2.45 7.40
C PRO A 62 7.96 1.14 6.68
N LEU A 63 6.68 0.94 6.34
CA LEU A 63 6.24 -0.18 5.50
C LEU A 63 6.07 0.26 4.06
N PHE A 64 6.48 -0.60 3.11
CA PHE A 64 6.45 -0.30 1.68
C PHE A 64 5.56 -1.29 0.94
N ALA A 65 4.41 -0.81 0.46
CA ALA A 65 3.55 -1.58 -0.43
C ALA A 65 4.09 -1.53 -1.86
N ARG A 66 4.20 -2.71 -2.48
CA ARG A 66 4.64 -2.86 -3.87
C ARG A 66 3.49 -2.55 -4.83
N PRO A 67 3.69 -1.69 -5.85
CA PRO A 67 2.68 -1.47 -6.88
C PRO A 67 2.31 -2.77 -7.60
N ILE A 68 1.02 -2.99 -7.78
CA ILE A 68 0.44 -4.08 -8.57
C ILE A 68 0.07 -3.54 -9.96
N ASP A 69 -0.55 -2.37 -10.00
CA ASP A 69 -0.92 -1.61 -11.19
C ASP A 69 -1.04 -0.12 -10.86
N GLY A 70 -1.57 0.67 -11.80
CA GLY A 70 -1.64 2.13 -11.68
C GLY A 70 -2.60 2.65 -10.60
N THR A 71 -3.35 1.79 -9.91
CA THR A 71 -4.22 2.19 -8.80
C THR A 71 -4.11 1.29 -7.58
N ARG A 72 -3.27 0.24 -7.59
CA ARG A 72 -3.18 -0.71 -6.47
C ARG A 72 -1.75 -0.94 -6.04
N ALA A 73 -1.54 -1.03 -4.72
CA ALA A 73 -0.31 -1.52 -4.11
C ALA A 73 -0.63 -2.49 -2.97
N ALA A 74 0.23 -3.48 -2.73
CA ALA A 74 0.07 -4.39 -1.61
C ALA A 74 1.36 -4.58 -0.83
N TRP A 75 1.21 -4.77 0.47
CA TRP A 75 2.25 -5.16 1.40
C TRP A 75 1.87 -6.47 2.06
N THR A 76 2.87 -7.29 2.37
CA THR A 76 2.73 -8.53 3.12
C THR A 76 3.85 -8.56 4.14
N SER A 77 3.56 -8.96 5.37
CA SER A 77 4.57 -9.08 6.41
C SER A 77 5.69 -10.02 5.97
N GLU A 78 6.92 -9.65 6.32
CA GLU A 78 8.10 -10.48 6.10
C GLU A 78 8.33 -11.47 7.25
N ASP A 79 7.65 -11.27 8.40
CA ASP A 79 7.69 -12.22 9.51
C ASP A 79 6.88 -13.47 9.14
N PRO A 80 7.50 -14.67 9.05
CA PRO A 80 6.79 -15.89 8.69
C PRO A 80 5.73 -16.34 9.71
N ALA A 81 5.76 -15.82 10.94
CA ALA A 81 4.71 -16.03 11.94
C ALA A 81 3.51 -15.08 11.73
N ASP A 82 3.68 -14.07 10.88
CA ASP A 82 2.69 -13.04 10.60
C ASP A 82 2.16 -13.18 9.16
N GLN A 83 0.84 -13.28 9.03
CA GLN A 83 0.19 -13.42 7.72
C GLN A 83 -0.50 -12.13 7.28
N CYS A 84 -0.11 -10.99 7.85
CA CYS A 84 -0.73 -9.72 7.55
C CYS A 84 -0.47 -9.30 6.11
N VAL A 85 -1.55 -9.07 5.40
CA VAL A 85 -1.58 -8.51 4.06
C VAL A 85 -2.38 -7.23 4.10
N VAL A 86 -1.84 -6.18 3.48
CA VAL A 86 -2.52 -4.91 3.26
C VAL A 86 -2.60 -4.65 1.76
N LEU A 87 -3.80 -4.43 1.25
CA LEU A 87 -4.05 -3.96 -0.12
C LEU A 87 -4.59 -2.53 -0.08
N LEU A 88 -3.88 -1.63 -0.74
CA LEU A 88 -4.26 -0.24 -0.95
C LEU A 88 -4.80 -0.11 -2.37
N ASN A 89 -6.08 0.25 -2.51
CA ASN A 89 -6.72 0.53 -3.79
C ASN A 89 -7.07 2.02 -3.87
N PHE A 90 -6.26 2.75 -4.63
CA PHE A 90 -6.32 4.19 -4.80
C PHE A 90 -7.41 4.57 -5.79
N SER A 91 -8.13 5.64 -5.46
CA SER A 91 -9.12 6.28 -6.32
C SER A 91 -9.07 7.79 -6.07
N ASN A 92 -9.85 8.57 -6.84
CA ASN A 92 -9.84 10.02 -6.72
C ASN A 92 -10.12 10.47 -5.27
N ARG A 93 -9.09 11.00 -4.60
CA ARG A 93 -9.11 11.46 -3.20
C ARG A 93 -9.57 10.42 -2.18
N ALA A 94 -9.39 9.13 -2.45
CA ALA A 94 -9.75 8.07 -1.51
C ALA A 94 -8.89 6.81 -1.68
N VAL A 95 -8.76 6.05 -0.60
CA VAL A 95 -8.10 4.74 -0.59
C VAL A 95 -9.06 3.73 0.02
N GLN A 96 -9.38 2.68 -0.74
CA GLN A 96 -10.02 1.49 -0.18
C GLN A 96 -8.94 0.55 0.34
N VAL A 97 -8.96 0.28 1.64
CA VAL A 97 -8.03 -0.61 2.31
C VAL A 97 -8.70 -1.96 2.53
N THR A 98 -8.00 -3.02 2.16
CA THR A 98 -8.34 -4.40 2.52
C THR A 98 -7.19 -4.98 3.32
N THR A 99 -7.49 -5.66 4.42
CA THR A 99 -6.50 -6.33 5.27
C THR A 99 -6.89 -7.79 5.48
N LYS A 100 -5.89 -8.64 5.73
CA LYS A 100 -6.09 -10.06 6.06
C LYS A 100 -4.96 -10.53 6.95
N GLY A 101 -5.25 -11.32 7.98
CA GLY A 101 -4.23 -11.99 8.80
C GLY A 101 -3.41 -11.07 9.70
N CYS A 102 -3.93 -9.87 10.01
CA CYS A 102 -3.22 -8.86 10.78
C CYS A 102 -3.50 -8.90 12.30
N ASP A 103 -4.04 -10.00 12.82
CA ASP A 103 -4.42 -10.12 14.23
C ASP A 103 -3.22 -10.14 15.20
N SER A 104 -2.02 -10.44 14.68
CA SER A 104 -0.73 -10.30 15.39
C SER A 104 -0.42 -8.83 15.74
N TYR A 105 -0.90 -7.89 14.92
CA TYR A 105 -0.78 -6.47 15.18
C TYR A 105 -1.94 -6.05 16.06
N CYS A 106 -1.70 -5.49 17.25
CA CYS A 106 -2.74 -4.94 18.15
C CYS A 106 -3.84 -5.92 18.63
N GLY A 107 -3.74 -7.21 18.30
CA GLY A 107 -4.68 -8.25 18.72
C GLY A 107 -5.89 -8.42 17.80
N MET A 108 -6.87 -9.18 18.30
CA MET A 108 -8.08 -9.52 17.58
C MET A 108 -8.81 -8.27 17.06
N ASN A 109 -9.22 -8.30 15.80
CA ASN A 109 -9.91 -7.22 15.07
C ASN A 109 -9.02 -6.12 14.49
N ALA A 110 -7.69 -6.16 14.64
CA ALA A 110 -6.83 -5.15 14.03
C ALA A 110 -6.91 -5.11 12.50
N ALA A 111 -7.11 -6.27 11.86
CA ALA A 111 -7.44 -6.29 10.43
C ALA A 111 -8.68 -5.40 10.15
N GLY A 112 -9.76 -5.60 10.90
CA GLY A 112 -10.99 -4.81 10.76
C GLY A 112 -10.82 -3.33 11.09
N SER A 113 -9.98 -2.96 12.07
CA SER A 113 -9.74 -1.56 12.42
C SER A 113 -9.03 -0.80 11.32
N MET A 114 -8.15 -1.46 10.55
CA MET A 114 -7.44 -0.86 9.41
C MET A 114 -8.24 -0.94 8.09
N ALA A 115 -9.10 -1.93 7.91
CA ALA A 115 -9.89 -2.09 6.68
C ALA A 115 -10.93 -0.96 6.50
N GLY A 116 -11.27 -0.68 5.25
CA GLY A 116 -12.34 0.26 4.89
C GLY A 116 -11.91 1.38 3.97
N LYS A 117 -12.84 2.30 3.70
CA LYS A 117 -12.61 3.44 2.81
C LYS A 117 -12.12 4.63 3.61
N TYR A 118 -10.95 5.15 3.24
CA TYR A 118 -10.40 6.39 3.75
C TYR A 118 -10.54 7.49 2.69
N SER A 119 -10.91 8.69 3.12
CA SER A 119 -11.00 9.87 2.25
C SER A 119 -9.83 10.80 2.54
N GLN A 120 -9.29 11.44 1.51
CA GLN A 120 -8.19 12.40 1.66
C GLN A 120 -8.64 13.57 2.55
N LYS A 121 -7.80 13.93 3.52
CA LYS A 121 -8.00 15.09 4.41
C LYS A 121 -7.65 16.39 3.70
#